data_AF-A0A074L254-F1
#
_entry.id   AF-A0A074L254-F1
#
_cell.length_a   1.000
_cell.length_b   1.000
_cell.length_c   1.000
_cell.angle_alpha   90.00
_cell.angle_beta   90.00
_cell.angle_gamma   90.00
#
_symmetry.space_group_name_H-M   'P 1'
#
loop_
_entity.id
_entity.type
_entity.pdbx_description
1 polymer ?
#
loop_
_entity_poly.entity_id
_entity_poly.type
_entity_poly.pdbx_seq_one_letter_code
_entity_poly.pdbx_strand_id
1 'polypeptide(L)'
;MTKDDLIIKLIQQDFTHLQLVLETSKRGIENEDFHYSGIIDLIFHLLRIDVNDERLVEEVSDVYLKYEKNVGAIPLCFSSEALFPVAKACYQEMVERFRSDAL
;
A
#
# COMPACT_ATOMS: atom_id res chain seq x y z
N MET A 1 7.13 9.02 16.54
CA MET A 1 6.67 8.57 15.22
C MET A 1 5.49 9.44 14.84
N THR A 2 5.53 10.10 13.69
CA THR A 2 4.44 10.95 13.21
C THR A 2 3.32 10.11 12.57
N LYS A 3 2.18 10.74 12.26
CA LYS A 3 1.10 10.07 11.51
C LYS A 3 1.59 9.62 10.13
N ASP A 4 2.33 10.47 9.46
CA ASP A 4 2.92 10.22 8.15
C ASP A 4 3.89 9.03 8.20
N ASP A 5 4.76 8.97 9.22
CA ASP A 5 5.66 7.83 9.43
C ASP A 5 4.89 6.52 9.65
N LEU A 6 3.74 6.59 10.36
CA LEU A 6 2.89 5.42 10.58
C LEU A 6 2.27 4.95 9.26
N ILE A 7 1.73 5.85 8.44
CA ILE A 7 1.13 5.50 7.14
C ILE A 7 2.19 4.87 6.23
N ILE A 8 3.39 5.47 6.14
CA ILE A 8 4.49 4.90 5.33
C ILE A 8 4.83 3.48 5.80
N LYS A 9 4.91 3.25 7.11
CA LYS A 9 5.17 1.91 7.67
C LYS A 9 4.04 0.93 7.39
N LEU A 10 2.79 1.36 7.42
CA LEU A 10 1.65 0.51 7.07
C LEU A 10 1.72 0.07 5.61
N ILE A 11 1.97 1.01 4.68
CA ILE A 11 2.19 0.69 3.25
C ILE A 11 3.35 -0.30 3.09
N GLN A 12 4.48 -0.06 3.77
CA GLN A 12 5.65 -0.93 3.71
C GLN A 12 5.33 -2.36 4.19
N GLN A 13 4.57 -2.50 5.27
CA GLN A 13 4.19 -3.81 5.82
C GLN A 13 3.23 -4.55 4.89
N ASP A 14 2.25 -3.86 4.31
CA ASP A 14 1.33 -4.49 3.35
C ASP A 14 2.04 -4.96 2.09
N PHE A 15 2.96 -4.14 1.55
CA PHE A 15 3.79 -4.54 0.42
C PHE A 15 4.69 -5.73 0.75
N THR A 16 5.18 -5.82 2.00
CA THR A 16 5.95 -6.99 2.46
C THR A 16 5.05 -8.23 2.53
N HIS A 17 3.83 -8.09 3.06
CA HIS A 17 2.85 -9.16 3.12
C HIS A 17 2.53 -9.69 1.72
N LEU A 18 2.28 -8.78 0.76
CA LEU A 18 2.05 -9.15 -0.63
C LEU A 18 3.27 -9.89 -1.23
N GLN A 19 4.49 -9.42 -1.01
CA GLN A 19 5.68 -10.14 -1.50
C GLN A 19 5.74 -11.57 -0.95
N LEU A 20 5.40 -11.78 0.33
CA LEU A 20 5.36 -13.11 0.93
C LEU A 20 4.30 -13.99 0.29
N VAL A 21 3.09 -13.47 0.09
CA VAL A 21 1.99 -14.16 -0.60
C VAL A 21 2.41 -14.57 -2.02
N LEU A 22 2.97 -13.64 -2.79
CA LEU A 22 3.44 -13.91 -4.15
C LEU A 22 4.56 -14.96 -4.17
N GLU A 23 5.47 -14.96 -3.20
CA GLU A 23 6.54 -15.97 -3.13
C GLU A 23 6.03 -17.35 -2.69
N THR A 24 5.02 -17.42 -1.83
CA THR A 24 4.34 -18.68 -1.50
C THR A 24 3.55 -19.22 -2.69
N SER A 25 2.93 -18.33 -3.48
CA SER A 25 2.24 -18.65 -4.75
C SER A 25 3.15 -19.35 -5.74
N LYS A 26 4.30 -18.72 -6.03
CA LYS A 26 5.28 -19.23 -6.99
C LYS A 26 5.82 -20.61 -6.62
N ARG A 27 5.71 -20.99 -5.33
CA ARG A 27 6.18 -22.27 -4.80
C ARG A 27 5.06 -23.32 -4.67
N GLY A 28 3.82 -22.98 -5.01
CA GLY A 28 2.67 -23.87 -4.88
C GLY A 28 2.29 -24.17 -3.43
N ILE A 29 2.56 -23.24 -2.51
CA ILE A 29 2.29 -23.38 -1.06
C ILE A 29 0.97 -22.67 -0.68
N GLU A 30 0.28 -22.03 -1.64
CA GLU A 30 -0.91 -21.22 -1.37
C GLU A 30 -2.09 -22.01 -0.81
N ASN A 31 -2.76 -21.38 0.16
CA ASN A 31 -4.18 -21.60 0.40
C ASN A 31 -4.98 -20.72 -0.56
N GLU A 32 -6.14 -21.19 -1.02
CA GLU A 32 -7.03 -20.51 -1.96
C GLU A 32 -7.68 -19.22 -1.42
N ASP A 33 -7.24 -18.72 -0.26
CA ASP A 33 -7.84 -17.56 0.40
C ASP A 33 -7.25 -16.27 -0.15
N PHE A 34 -8.12 -15.41 -0.71
CA PHE A 34 -7.77 -14.04 -1.08
C PHE A 34 -7.24 -13.28 0.15
N HIS A 35 -5.94 -12.97 0.16
CA HIS A 35 -5.28 -12.30 1.27
C HIS A 35 -5.49 -10.78 1.22
N TYR A 36 -6.71 -10.34 1.55
CA TYR A 36 -6.99 -8.94 1.83
C TYR A 36 -6.63 -8.61 3.29
N SER A 37 -5.69 -7.68 3.49
CA SER A 37 -5.17 -7.31 4.82
C SER A 37 -5.97 -6.23 5.53
N GLY A 38 -6.80 -5.46 4.82
CA GLY A 38 -7.49 -4.29 5.37
C GLY A 38 -6.59 -3.06 5.62
N ILE A 39 -5.31 -3.10 5.22
CA ILE A 39 -4.37 -2.01 5.51
C ILE A 39 -4.71 -0.74 4.72
N ILE A 40 -5.17 -0.87 3.46
CA ILE A 40 -5.58 0.30 2.66
C ILE A 40 -6.73 1.08 3.30
N ASP A 41 -7.72 0.40 3.88
CA ASP A 41 -8.84 1.04 4.59
C ASP A 41 -8.34 1.81 5.82
N LEU A 42 -7.40 1.23 6.58
CA LEU A 42 -6.77 1.91 7.71
C LEU A 42 -6.00 3.14 7.25
N ILE A 43 -5.31 3.07 6.11
CA ILE A 43 -4.61 4.23 5.52
C ILE A 43 -5.61 5.33 5.14
N PHE A 44 -6.73 4.98 4.51
CA PHE A 44 -7.78 5.94 4.15
C PHE A 44 -8.34 6.66 5.37
N HIS A 45 -8.60 5.89 6.45
CA HIS A 45 -9.01 6.45 7.73
C HIS A 45 -7.98 7.44 8.29
N LEU A 46 -6.69 7.10 8.26
CA LEU A 46 -5.61 7.96 8.75
C LEU A 46 -5.38 9.21 7.88
N LEU A 47 -5.62 9.11 6.57
CA LEU A 47 -5.61 10.23 5.64
C LEU A 47 -6.87 11.11 5.74
N ARG A 48 -7.93 10.62 6.38
CA ARG A 48 -9.25 11.26 6.45
C ARG A 48 -9.87 11.45 5.07
N ILE A 49 -9.71 10.44 4.21
CA ILE A 49 -10.41 10.37 2.93
C ILE A 49 -11.90 10.17 3.23
N ASP A 50 -12.75 10.97 2.59
CA ASP A 50 -14.20 10.73 2.64
C ASP A 50 -14.47 9.51 1.76
N VAL A 51 -14.82 8.39 2.39
CA VAL A 51 -15.09 7.13 1.69
C VAL A 51 -16.36 7.18 0.85
N ASN A 52 -17.19 8.23 0.98
CA ASN A 52 -18.35 8.46 0.11
C ASN A 52 -17.99 9.22 -1.17
N ASP A 53 -16.79 9.80 -1.24
CA ASP A 53 -16.27 10.38 -2.48
C ASP A 53 -15.63 9.26 -3.32
N GLU A 54 -16.45 8.60 -4.12
CA GLU A 54 -16.04 7.45 -4.95
C GLU A 54 -14.86 7.80 -5.88
N ARG A 55 -14.82 9.02 -6.41
CA ARG A 55 -13.75 9.47 -7.31
C ARG A 55 -12.44 9.59 -6.55
N LEU A 56 -12.44 10.24 -5.39
CA LEU A 56 -11.25 10.38 -4.57
C LEU A 56 -10.73 9.03 -4.09
N VAL A 57 -11.65 8.13 -3.69
CA VAL A 57 -11.32 6.76 -3.32
C VAL A 57 -10.67 6.01 -4.49
N GLU A 58 -11.24 6.10 -5.70
CA GLU A 58 -10.67 5.49 -6.90
C GLU A 58 -9.27 6.02 -7.21
N GLU A 59 -9.08 7.35 -7.24
CA GLU A 59 -7.78 7.95 -7.57
C GLU A 59 -6.67 7.57 -6.59
N VAL A 60 -6.98 7.58 -5.29
CA VAL A 60 -6.00 7.20 -4.25
C VAL A 60 -5.75 5.69 -4.27
N SER A 61 -6.77 4.88 -4.54
CA SER A 61 -6.63 3.43 -4.69
C SER A 61 -5.76 3.08 -5.90
N ASP A 62 -5.92 3.79 -7.02
CA ASP A 62 -5.11 3.59 -8.23
C ASP A 62 -3.63 3.84 -8.00
N VAL A 63 -3.29 4.88 -7.23
CA VAL A 63 -1.91 5.12 -6.79
C VAL A 63 -1.41 3.92 -5.98
N TYR A 64 -2.18 3.47 -4.99
CA TYR A 64 -1.81 2.34 -4.15
C TYR A 64 -1.54 1.07 -5.00
N LEU A 65 -2.50 0.69 -5.85
CA LEU A 65 -2.44 -0.47 -6.74
C LEU A 65 -1.28 -0.38 -7.75
N LYS A 66 -0.96 0.82 -8.25
CA LYS A 66 0.18 1.06 -9.13
C LYS A 66 1.49 0.68 -8.45
N TYR A 67 1.70 1.04 -7.19
CA TYR A 67 2.91 0.67 -6.46
C TYR A 67 2.90 -0.79 -6.06
N GLU A 68 1.75 -1.30 -5.61
CA GLU A 68 1.52 -2.70 -5.24
C GLU A 68 1.91 -3.68 -6.36
N LYS A 69 1.47 -3.42 -7.61
CA LYS A 69 1.80 -4.27 -8.78
C LYS A 69 3.31 -4.43 -9.03
N ASN A 70 4.13 -3.50 -8.56
CA ASN A 70 5.56 -3.47 -8.82
C ASN A 70 6.40 -4.09 -7.68
N VAL A 71 5.80 -4.42 -6.53
CA VAL A 71 6.57 -4.92 -5.38
C VAL A 71 7.21 -6.28 -5.64
N GLY A 72 6.61 -7.09 -6.52
CA GLY A 72 7.14 -8.41 -6.90
C GLY A 72 8.46 -8.34 -7.70
N ALA A 73 8.82 -7.18 -8.25
CA ALA A 73 10.10 -6.97 -8.92
C ALA A 73 11.25 -6.62 -7.96
N ILE A 74 10.92 -6.32 -6.69
CA ILE A 74 11.88 -5.96 -5.65
C ILE A 74 12.27 -7.23 -4.90
N PRO A 75 13.55 -7.47 -4.61
CA PRO A 75 13.96 -8.62 -3.81
C PRO A 75 13.27 -8.63 -2.44
N LEU A 76 12.68 -9.77 -2.09
CA LEU A 76 12.17 -10.00 -0.75
C LEU A 76 13.32 -9.91 0.26
N CYS A 77 13.14 -9.10 1.31
CA CYS A 77 14.12 -8.92 2.37
C CYS A 77 13.44 -9.01 3.74
N PHE A 78 14.09 -9.67 4.70
CA PHE A 78 13.57 -9.85 6.06
C PHE A 78 13.25 -8.52 6.77
N SER A 79 14.10 -7.49 6.58
CA SER A 79 13.91 -6.18 7.22
C SER A 79 12.94 -5.26 6.47
N SER A 80 12.48 -5.67 5.28
CA SER A 80 11.71 -4.87 4.32
C SER A 80 12.28 -3.48 4.00
N GLU A 81 13.56 -3.21 4.33
CA GLU A 81 14.21 -1.91 4.10
C GLU A 81 14.22 -1.50 2.63
N ALA A 82 14.30 -2.47 1.72
CA ALA A 82 14.22 -2.24 0.27
C ALA A 82 12.87 -1.70 -0.20
N LEU A 83 11.79 -1.94 0.57
CA LEU A 83 10.45 -1.44 0.26
C LEU A 83 10.19 -0.05 0.84
N PHE A 84 11.00 0.43 1.78
CA PHE A 84 10.78 1.74 2.39
C PHE A 84 10.72 2.90 1.38
N PRO A 85 11.62 3.00 0.37
CA PRO A 85 11.53 4.05 -0.65
C PRO A 85 10.24 3.96 -1.47
N VAL A 86 9.74 2.76 -1.73
CA VAL A 86 8.53 2.51 -2.52
C VAL A 86 7.29 2.88 -1.72
N ALA A 87 7.22 2.47 -0.45
CA ALA A 87 6.15 2.86 0.45
C ALA A 87 6.09 4.38 0.66
N LYS A 88 7.25 5.02 0.77
CA LYS A 88 7.34 6.49 0.88
C LYS A 88 6.87 7.19 -0.40
N ALA A 89 7.27 6.71 -1.57
CA ALA A 89 6.83 7.28 -2.85
C ALA A 89 5.32 7.11 -3.04
N CYS A 90 4.78 5.93 -2.72
CA CYS A 90 3.35 5.66 -2.71
C CYS A 90 2.60 6.65 -1.82
N TYR A 91 3.02 6.82 -0.56
CA TYR A 91 2.43 7.79 0.36
C TYR A 91 2.45 9.23 -0.20
N GLN A 92 3.59 9.65 -0.76
CA GLN A 92 3.74 11.00 -1.30
C GLN A 92 2.78 11.26 -2.47
N GLU A 93 2.66 10.31 -3.40
CA GLU A 93 1.74 10.42 -4.54
C GLU A 93 0.27 10.38 -4.07
N MET A 94 -0.09 9.53 -3.09
CA MET A 94 -1.45 9.51 -2.51
C MET A 94 -1.82 10.86 -1.89
N VAL A 95 -0.91 11.46 -1.13
CA VAL A 95 -1.12 12.77 -0.50
C VAL A 95 -1.22 13.90 -1.54
N GLU A 96 -0.45 13.81 -2.62
CA GLU A 96 -0.54 14.77 -3.73
C GLU A 96 -1.93 14.73 -4.37
N ARG A 97 -2.44 13.53 -4.71
CA ARG A 97 -3.80 13.36 -5.26
C ARG A 97 -4.88 13.86 -4.31
N PHE A 98 -4.80 13.47 -3.04
CA PHE A 98 -5.72 13.93 -2.02
C PHE A 98 -5.76 15.47 -1.87
N ARG A 99 -4.61 16.14 -1.99
CA ARG A 99 -4.52 17.61 -1.88
C ARG A 99 -4.96 18.33 -3.15
N SER A 100 -4.75 17.74 -4.32
CA SER A 100 -5.20 18.30 -5.59
C SER A 100 -6.72 18.34 -5.69
N ASP A 101 -7.41 17.38 -5.09
CA ASP A 101 -8.88 17.30 -5.06
C ASP A 101 -9.53 18.18 -3.96
N ALA A 102 -8.76 18.64 -2.98
CA ALA A 102 -9.24 19.49 -1.89
C ALA A 102 -9.28 21.00 -2.25
N LEU A 103 -9.00 21.36 -3.50
CA LEU A 103 -8.98 22.72 -4.07
C LEU A 103 -10.10 22.91 -5.10
#